data_AF-A0A356LA94-F1
#
_entry.id   AF-A0A356LA94-F1
#
_cell.length_a   1.000
_cell.length_b   1.000
_cell.length_c   1.000
_cell.angle_alpha   90.00
_cell.angle_beta   90.00
_cell.angle_gamma   90.00
#
_symmetry.space_group_name_H-M   'P 1'
#
loop_
_entity.id
_entity.type
_entity.pdbx_description
1 polymer ?
#
loop_
_entity_poly.entity_id
_entity_poly.type
_entity_poly.pdbx_seq_one_letter_code
_entity_poly.pdbx_strand_id
1 'polypeptide(L)'
;METLFDRLSGMYVGRWQAAFKSDTDVTNWANAWAIGFDSKRITPPMVKRGLDNCADMFAWPPSLPEFIKACQALGRDEQVTPPDLRALGHEAKFNPALAAKAVEAVKKNDDRTDHKVWIRRVWEKGERNVSPMAWRMANDAAKEFGITK
;
A
#
# COMPACT_ATOMS: atom_id res chain seq x y z
N MET A 1 -4.48 -4.89 23.77
CA MET A 1 -4.06 -6.17 23.15
C MET A 1 -5.26 -7.01 22.74
N GLU A 2 -6.32 -7.09 23.56
CA GLU A 2 -7.57 -7.80 23.23
C GLU A 2 -8.17 -7.41 21.87
N THR A 3 -8.31 -6.12 21.60
CA THR A 3 -8.85 -5.65 20.30
C THR A 3 -8.03 -6.14 19.10
N LEU A 4 -6.72 -6.28 19.25
CA LEU A 4 -5.85 -6.80 18.19
C LEU A 4 -6.03 -8.30 18.01
N PHE A 5 -6.17 -9.03 19.13
CA PHE A 5 -6.44 -10.46 19.13
C PHE A 5 -7.75 -10.77 18.39
N ASP A 6 -8.82 -10.04 18.71
CA ASP A 6 -10.14 -10.24 18.08
C ASP A 6 -10.10 -9.95 16.58
N ARG A 7 -9.39 -8.89 16.19
CA ARG A 7 -9.24 -8.54 14.76
C ARG A 7 -8.50 -9.64 14.00
N LEU A 8 -7.43 -10.21 14.57
CA LEU A 8 -6.69 -11.33 13.97
C LEU A 8 -7.53 -12.61 13.93
N SER A 9 -8.33 -12.85 14.97
CA SER A 9 -9.28 -13.97 15.02
C SER A 9 -10.31 -13.89 13.88
N GLY A 10 -10.88 -12.72 13.65
CA GLY A 10 -11.82 -12.48 12.55
C GLY A 10 -11.19 -12.59 11.16
N MET A 11 -9.92 -12.18 11.00
CA MET A 11 -9.19 -12.32 9.73
C MET A 11 -8.85 -13.76 9.39
N TYR A 12 -8.43 -14.54 10.39
CA TYR A 12 -7.91 -15.89 10.21
C TYR A 12 -8.80 -16.90 10.94
N VAL A 13 -10.07 -16.94 10.55
CA VAL A 13 -11.13 -17.73 11.19
C VAL A 13 -10.67 -19.18 11.42
N GLY A 14 -10.77 -19.63 12.67
CA GLY A 14 -10.36 -20.97 13.12
C GLY A 14 -8.86 -21.21 13.22
N ARG A 15 -8.03 -20.56 12.38
CA ARG A 15 -6.57 -20.76 12.35
C ARG A 15 -5.85 -19.99 13.46
N TRP A 16 -6.28 -18.76 13.74
CA TRP A 16 -5.69 -17.96 14.82
C TRP A 16 -5.95 -18.60 16.18
N GLN A 17 -7.20 -18.95 16.45
CA GLN A 17 -7.61 -19.57 17.71
C GLN A 17 -6.93 -20.93 17.92
N ALA A 18 -6.71 -21.71 16.85
CA ALA A 18 -6.03 -23.00 16.95
C ALA A 18 -4.57 -22.92 17.45
N ALA A 19 -3.93 -21.75 17.38
CA ALA A 19 -2.58 -21.54 17.91
C ALA A 19 -2.53 -21.41 19.44
N PHE A 20 -3.67 -21.21 20.10
CA PHE A 20 -3.77 -21.00 21.54
C PHE A 20 -4.57 -22.14 22.16
N LYS A 21 -3.95 -22.90 23.07
CA LYS A 21 -4.58 -24.06 23.72
C LYS A 21 -5.08 -23.73 25.12
N SER A 22 -4.64 -22.61 25.67
CA SER A 22 -4.96 -22.15 27.03
C SER A 22 -4.96 -20.62 27.13
N ASP A 23 -5.62 -20.10 28.16
CA ASP A 23 -5.60 -18.66 28.49
C ASP A 23 -4.20 -18.15 28.81
N THR A 24 -3.33 -19.04 29.31
CA THR A 24 -1.91 -18.76 29.52
C THR A 24 -1.20 -18.47 28.20
N ASP A 25 -1.53 -19.17 27.11
CA ASP A 25 -0.94 -18.92 25.80
C ASP A 25 -1.33 -17.54 25.26
N VAL A 26 -2.59 -17.14 25.48
CA VAL A 26 -3.07 -15.80 25.09
C VAL A 26 -2.37 -14.71 25.90
N THR A 27 -2.19 -14.92 27.21
CA THR A 27 -1.45 -14.00 28.08
C THR A 27 0.01 -13.88 27.65
N ASN A 28 0.67 -15.00 27.38
CA ASN A 28 2.05 -15.04 26.91
C ASN A 28 2.21 -14.33 25.57
N TRP A 29 1.27 -14.54 24.65
CA TRP A 29 1.22 -13.82 23.38
C TRP A 29 1.07 -12.32 23.57
N ALA A 30 0.12 -11.89 24.39
CA ALA A 30 -0.14 -10.48 24.64
C ALA A 30 1.11 -9.78 25.20
N ASN A 31 1.79 -10.42 26.16
CA ASN A 31 3.02 -9.92 26.75
C ASN A 31 4.17 -9.86 25.73
N ALA A 32 4.40 -10.94 24.98
CA ALA A 32 5.46 -10.99 23.98
C ALA A 32 5.27 -9.94 22.88
N TRP A 33 4.02 -9.74 22.42
CA TRP A 33 3.70 -8.74 21.42
C TRP A 33 3.81 -7.31 21.95
N ALA A 34 3.37 -7.05 23.19
CA ALA A 34 3.54 -5.75 23.83
C ALA A 34 5.03 -5.36 23.95
N ILE A 35 5.88 -6.29 24.40
CA ILE A 35 7.34 -6.10 24.47
C ILE A 35 7.93 -5.87 23.07
N GLY A 36 7.50 -6.65 22.08
CA GLY A 36 7.95 -6.51 20.70
C GLY A 36 7.57 -5.15 20.08
N PHE A 37 6.36 -4.66 20.37
CA PHE A 37 5.90 -3.36 19.91
C PHE A 37 6.66 -2.22 20.55
N ASP A 38 6.87 -2.28 21.87
CA ASP A 38 7.65 -1.27 22.59
C ASP A 38 9.10 -1.22 22.08
N SER A 39 9.75 -2.38 21.98
CA SER A 39 11.13 -2.51 21.47
C SER A 39 11.31 -1.96 20.06
N LYS A 40 10.32 -2.14 19.19
CA LYS A 40 10.36 -1.67 17.80
C LYS A 40 9.66 -0.33 17.59
N ARG A 41 9.22 0.33 18.66
CA ARG A 41 8.49 1.61 18.64
C ARG A 41 7.30 1.57 17.68
N ILE A 42 6.56 0.46 17.68
CA ILE A 42 5.38 0.28 16.85
C ILE A 42 4.26 1.16 17.40
N THR A 43 3.75 2.05 16.56
CA THR A 43 2.67 2.98 16.93
C THR A 43 1.31 2.42 16.53
N PRO A 44 0.19 2.87 17.15
CA PRO A 44 -1.15 2.41 16.76
C PRO A 44 -1.49 2.56 15.27
N PRO A 45 -1.09 3.66 14.58
CA PRO A 45 -1.24 3.76 13.11
C PRO A 45 -0.50 2.66 12.35
N MET A 46 0.68 2.27 12.80
CA MET A 46 1.45 1.17 12.19
C MET A 46 0.77 -0.17 12.42
N VAL A 47 0.15 -0.40 13.60
CA VAL A 47 -0.62 -1.62 13.87
C VAL A 47 -1.82 -1.73 12.92
N LYS A 48 -2.54 -0.62 12.71
CA LYS A 48 -3.64 -0.58 11.73
C LYS A 48 -3.14 -0.95 10.33
N ARG A 49 -2.04 -0.31 9.89
CA ARG A 49 -1.40 -0.63 8.61
C ARG A 49 -0.96 -2.09 8.52
N GLY A 50 -0.38 -2.61 9.60
CA GLY A 50 0.05 -4.01 9.70
C GLY A 50 -1.11 -4.98 9.52
N LEU A 51 -2.28 -4.70 10.10
CA LEU A 51 -3.49 -5.49 9.90
C LEU A 51 -3.99 -5.49 8.46
N ASP A 52 -3.92 -4.34 7.78
CA ASP A 52 -4.32 -4.23 6.38
C ASP A 52 -3.34 -5.00 5.48
N ASN A 53 -2.03 -4.82 5.72
CA ASN A 53 -0.97 -5.54 5.02
C ASN A 53 -1.03 -7.05 5.24
N CYS A 54 -1.39 -7.50 6.44
CA CYS A 54 -1.50 -8.91 6.75
C CYS A 54 -2.52 -9.63 5.87
N ALA A 55 -3.63 -8.99 5.52
CA ALA A 55 -4.65 -9.57 4.65
C ALA A 55 -4.10 -9.88 3.24
N ASP A 56 -3.18 -9.05 2.75
CA ASP A 56 -2.56 -9.19 1.43
C ASP A 56 -1.30 -10.08 1.45
N MET A 57 -0.52 -10.03 2.54
CA MET A 57 0.80 -10.64 2.63
C MET A 57 0.79 -12.09 3.11
N PHE A 58 -0.19 -12.48 3.94
CA PHE A 58 -0.15 -13.76 4.64
C PHE A 58 -1.47 -14.52 4.52
N ALA A 59 -1.40 -15.75 4.01
CA ALA A 59 -2.54 -16.67 3.99
C ALA A 59 -2.75 -17.38 5.35
N TRP A 60 -1.75 -17.31 6.23
CA TRP A 60 -1.75 -17.89 7.59
C TRP A 60 -1.57 -16.79 8.62
N PRO A 61 -2.03 -16.99 9.87
CA PRO A 61 -1.88 -15.97 10.89
C PRO A 61 -0.39 -15.65 11.12
N PRO A 62 -0.02 -14.36 11.17
CA PRO A 62 1.37 -13.95 11.23
C PRO A 62 1.95 -14.21 12.63
N SER A 63 3.22 -14.60 12.66
CA SER A 63 4.04 -14.53 13.87
C SER A 63 4.34 -13.07 14.24
N LEU A 64 4.80 -12.83 15.48
CA LEU A 64 5.23 -11.49 15.93
C LEU A 64 6.21 -10.79 14.96
N PRO A 65 7.33 -11.40 14.52
CA PRO A 65 8.26 -10.72 13.62
C PRO A 65 7.67 -10.44 12.23
N GLU A 66 6.78 -11.31 11.73
CA GLU A 66 6.07 -11.08 10.47
C GLU A 66 5.08 -9.93 10.59
N PHE A 67 4.34 -9.87 11.69
CA PHE A 67 3.43 -8.77 11.97
C PHE A 67 4.19 -7.44 12.11
N ILE A 68 5.33 -7.42 12.78
CA ILE A 68 6.19 -6.22 12.88
C ILE A 68 6.65 -5.78 11.48
N LYS A 69 7.06 -6.70 10.60
CA LYS A 69 7.40 -6.38 9.21
C LYS A 69 6.20 -5.79 8.47
N ALA A 70 5.01 -6.34 8.64
CA ALA A 70 3.78 -5.80 8.06
C ALA A 70 3.45 -4.40 8.59
N CYS A 71 3.66 -4.11 9.87
CA CYS A 71 3.48 -2.78 10.45
C CYS A 71 4.43 -1.73 9.84
N GLN A 72 5.66 -2.14 9.52
CA GLN A 72 6.70 -1.28 8.98
C GLN A 72 6.61 -1.12 7.45
N ALA A 73 6.06 -2.10 6.74
CA ALA A 73 5.82 -2.01 5.31
C ALA A 73 4.80 -0.92 5.01
N LEU A 74 5.05 -0.09 4.01
CA LEU A 74 4.05 0.86 3.48
C LEU A 74 2.91 0.04 2.87
N GLY A 75 1.66 0.38 3.20
CA GLY A 75 0.50 -0.31 2.62
C GLY A 75 0.33 0.00 1.14
N ARG A 76 -0.42 -0.84 0.39
CA ARG A 76 -0.63 -0.66 -1.05
C ARG A 76 -1.15 0.75 -1.39
N ASP A 77 -2.12 1.26 -0.62
CA ASP A 77 -2.66 2.62 -0.79
C ASP A 77 -1.64 3.73 -0.48
N GLU A 78 -0.67 3.44 0.40
CA GLU A 78 0.39 4.37 0.81
C GLU A 78 1.60 4.32 -0.13
N GLN A 79 1.80 3.22 -0.86
CA GLN A 79 2.80 3.12 -1.92
C GLN A 79 2.40 3.92 -3.16
N VAL A 80 1.10 4.11 -3.40
CA VAL A 80 0.57 4.86 -4.56
C VAL A 80 0.65 6.37 -4.35
N THR A 81 0.73 6.85 -3.11
CA THR A 81 0.98 8.27 -2.80
C THR A 81 2.42 8.47 -2.35
N PRO A 82 3.25 9.23 -3.09
CA PRO A 82 4.51 9.75 -2.58
C PRO A 82 4.32 10.28 -1.14
N PRO A 83 5.18 9.90 -0.17
CA PRO A 83 5.05 10.31 1.24
C PRO A 83 4.81 11.81 1.43
N ASP A 84 5.42 12.62 0.56
CA ASP A 84 5.23 14.07 0.53
C ASP A 84 3.77 14.47 0.30
N LEU A 85 3.02 13.80 -0.59
CA LEU A 85 1.63 14.16 -0.90
C LEU A 85 0.66 13.90 0.26
N ARG A 86 0.96 12.92 1.12
CA ARG A 86 0.12 12.60 2.28
C ARG A 86 0.36 13.57 3.44
N ALA A 87 1.62 13.95 3.68
CA ALA A 87 1.98 15.01 4.62
C ALA A 87 1.44 16.37 4.17
N LEU A 88 1.52 16.65 2.86
CA LEU A 88 0.91 17.83 2.23
C LEU A 88 -0.60 17.88 2.46
N GLY A 89 -1.34 16.76 2.45
CA GLY A 89 -2.80 16.81 2.67
C GLY A 89 -3.24 17.34 4.04
N HIS A 90 -2.44 17.13 5.09
CA HIS A 90 -2.76 17.62 6.44
C HIS A 90 -2.23 19.05 6.67
N GLU A 91 -1.05 19.38 6.15
CA GLU A 91 -0.42 20.71 6.31
C GLU A 91 -0.87 21.74 5.26
N ALA A 92 -1.26 21.32 4.04
CA ALA A 92 -1.77 22.20 2.99
C ALA A 92 -3.11 22.85 3.33
N LYS A 93 -3.87 22.30 4.30
CA LYS A 93 -5.05 22.97 4.85
C LYS A 93 -4.72 24.29 5.53
N PHE A 94 -3.48 24.47 5.97
CA PHE A 94 -3.01 25.62 6.75
C PHE A 94 -1.93 26.44 6.04
N ASN A 95 -1.36 25.97 4.92
CA ASN A 95 -0.34 26.70 4.17
C ASN A 95 -0.55 26.63 2.63
N PRO A 96 -0.95 27.74 1.97
CA PRO A 96 -1.34 27.76 0.56
C PRO A 96 -0.18 27.50 -0.41
N ALA A 97 1.07 27.77 -0.04
CA ALA A 97 2.24 27.54 -0.90
C ALA A 97 2.58 26.03 -1.05
N LEU A 98 2.37 25.24 0.00
CA LEU A 98 2.53 23.79 -0.02
C LEU A 98 1.38 23.13 -0.78
N ALA A 99 0.16 23.66 -0.68
CA ALA A 99 -1.00 23.22 -1.46
C ALA A 99 -0.74 23.31 -2.98
N ALA A 100 -0.17 24.42 -3.45
CA ALA A 100 0.18 24.60 -4.86
C ALA A 100 1.20 23.58 -5.36
N LYS A 101 2.26 23.31 -4.57
CA LYS A 101 3.26 22.28 -4.90
C LYS A 101 2.68 20.86 -4.90
N ALA A 102 1.76 20.56 -3.99
CA ALA A 102 1.05 19.28 -3.95
C ALA A 102 0.21 19.07 -5.22
N VAL A 103 -0.56 20.08 -5.62
CA VAL A 103 -1.37 20.05 -6.85
C VAL A 103 -0.48 19.89 -8.09
N GLU A 104 0.69 20.52 -8.13
CA GLU A 104 1.63 20.41 -9.24
C GLU A 104 2.31 19.03 -9.30
N ALA A 105 2.61 18.42 -8.16
CA ALA A 105 3.12 17.06 -8.09
C ALA A 105 2.06 16.01 -8.49
N VAL A 106 0.79 16.24 -8.15
CA VAL A 106 -0.34 15.41 -8.64
C VAL A 106 -0.52 15.56 -10.15
N LYS A 107 -0.44 16.78 -10.69
CA LYS A 107 -0.47 17.01 -12.15
C LYS A 107 0.65 16.26 -12.88
N LYS A 108 1.87 16.22 -12.33
CA LYS A 108 2.96 15.40 -12.90
C LYS A 108 2.71 13.89 -12.83
N ASN A 109 1.89 13.42 -11.90
CA ASN A 109 1.56 11.99 -11.77
C ASN A 109 0.36 11.58 -12.65
N ASP A 110 -0.42 12.56 -13.12
CA ASP A 110 -1.52 12.38 -14.07
C ASP A 110 -1.04 12.04 -15.50
N ASP A 111 0.27 12.17 -15.76
CA ASP A 111 0.94 11.66 -16.97
C ASP A 111 0.76 10.13 -17.17
N ARG A 112 0.39 9.39 -16.12
CA ARG A 112 0.02 7.96 -16.20
C ARG A 112 -1.39 7.74 -16.75
N THR A 113 -2.29 8.72 -16.59
CA THR A 113 -3.67 8.70 -17.07
C THR A 113 -3.81 9.37 -18.45
N ASP A 114 -2.84 10.19 -18.85
CA ASP A 114 -2.83 10.78 -20.20
C ASP A 114 -2.45 9.72 -21.24
N HIS A 115 -3.48 9.11 -21.83
CA HIS A 115 -3.36 8.15 -22.92
C HIS A 115 -2.45 8.66 -24.06
N LYS A 116 -2.37 9.98 -24.29
CA LYS A 116 -1.51 10.57 -25.34
C LYS A 116 -0.03 10.43 -25.00
N VAL A 117 0.34 10.65 -23.74
CA VAL A 117 1.73 10.52 -23.26
C VAL A 117 2.15 9.05 -23.26
N TRP A 118 1.25 8.15 -22.84
CA TRP A 118 1.50 6.72 -22.89
C TRP A 118 1.72 6.21 -24.32
N ILE A 119 0.86 6.60 -25.27
CA ILE A 119 0.97 6.23 -26.70
C ILE A 119 2.31 6.69 -27.29
N ARG A 120 2.71 7.95 -27.07
CA ARG A 120 3.99 8.48 -27.56
C ARG A 120 5.17 7.68 -27.01
N ARG A 121 5.16 7.36 -25.72
CA ARG A 121 6.23 6.57 -25.09
C ARG A 121 6.31 5.14 -25.64
N VAL A 122 5.17 4.52 -25.97
CA VAL A 122 5.14 3.21 -26.64
C VAL A 122 5.76 3.32 -28.03
N TRP A 123 5.42 4.36 -28.80
CA TRP A 123 6.02 4.62 -30.11
C TRP A 123 7.51 4.92 -30.07
N GLU A 124 7.99 5.71 -29.10
CA GLU A 124 9.40 6.04 -28.88
C GLU A 124 10.25 4.80 -28.61
N LYS A 125 9.73 3.86 -27.81
CA LYS A 125 10.43 2.59 -27.53
C LYS A 125 10.52 1.70 -28.77
N GLY A 126 9.56 1.82 -29.68
CA GLY A 126 9.50 1.06 -30.92
C GLY A 126 8.98 -0.37 -30.73
N GLU A 127 8.34 -0.92 -31.77
CA GLU A 127 7.60 -2.18 -31.75
C GLU A 127 8.41 -3.37 -31.22
N ARG A 128 9.73 -3.39 -31.49
CA ARG A 128 10.62 -4.48 -31.08
C ARG A 128 10.93 -4.49 -29.58
N ASN A 129 10.74 -3.38 -28.88
CA ASN A 129 11.11 -3.20 -27.47
C ASN A 129 9.90 -3.10 -26.54
N VAL A 130 8.69 -3.28 -27.06
CA VAL A 130 7.45 -3.34 -26.27
C VAL A 130 6.73 -4.65 -26.56
N SER A 131 5.82 -5.05 -25.67
CA SER A 131 5.03 -6.26 -25.94
C SER A 131 4.12 -6.04 -27.16
N PRO A 132 3.88 -7.07 -27.99
CA PRO A 132 2.99 -6.97 -29.15
C PRO A 132 1.59 -6.48 -28.77
N MET A 133 1.11 -6.84 -27.58
CA MET A 133 -0.16 -6.39 -27.03
C MET A 133 -0.16 -4.88 -26.74
N ALA A 134 0.89 -4.37 -26.08
CA ALA A 134 1.01 -2.95 -25.77
C ALA A 134 1.11 -2.09 -27.04
N TRP A 135 1.82 -2.56 -28.07
CA TRP A 135 1.90 -1.87 -29.36
C TRP A 135 0.54 -1.78 -30.07
N ARG A 136 -0.23 -2.88 -30.09
CA ARG A 136 -1.59 -2.89 -30.65
C ARG A 136 -2.52 -1.94 -29.90
N MET A 137 -2.53 -2.02 -28.57
CA MET A 137 -3.33 -1.15 -27.73
C MET A 137 -2.98 0.33 -27.93
N ALA A 138 -1.71 0.68 -28.10
CA ALA A 138 -1.30 2.05 -28.37
C ALA A 138 -1.80 2.55 -29.74
N ASN A 139 -1.76 1.71 -30.78
CA ASN A 139 -2.26 2.08 -32.10
C ASN A 139 -3.79 2.18 -32.16
N ASP A 140 -4.51 1.29 -31.46
CA ASP A 140 -5.97 1.31 -31.39
C ASP A 140 -6.44 2.54 -30.60
N ALA A 141 -5.82 2.82 -29.45
CA ALA A 141 -6.08 4.04 -28.69
C ALA A 141 -5.70 5.30 -29.49
N ALA A 142 -4.61 5.29 -30.26
CA ALA A 142 -4.25 6.42 -31.11
C ALA A 142 -5.32 6.74 -32.16
N LYS A 143 -5.97 5.72 -32.74
CA LYS A 143 -7.11 5.91 -33.66
C LYS A 143 -8.33 6.49 -32.96
N GLU A 144 -8.65 5.98 -31.78
CA GLU A 144 -9.79 6.43 -30.97
C GLU A 144 -9.63 7.89 -30.53
N PHE A 145 -8.41 8.30 -30.15
CA PHE A 145 -8.10 9.65 -29.67
C PHE A 145 -7.58 10.60 -30.75
N GLY A 146 -7.55 10.19 -32.03
CA GLY A 146 -7.12 11.02 -33.16
C GLY A 146 -5.65 11.48 -33.08
N ILE A 147 -4.77 10.65 -32.50
CA ILE A 147 -3.37 10.97 -32.28
C ILE A 147 -2.55 10.45 -33.45
N THR A 148 -1.81 11.34 -34.10
CA THR A 148 -0.86 10.99 -35.15
C THR A 148 0.53 10.80 -34.57
N LYS A 149 1.29 9.88 -35.18
CA LYS A 149 2.68 9.56 -34.83
C LYS A 149 3.64 10.68 -35.22
#